data_AF-A0A9P6M2E4-F1
#
_entry.id   AF-A0A9P6M2E4-F1
#
_cell.length_a   1.000
_cell.length_b   1.000
_cell.length_c   1.000
_cell.angle_alpha   90.00
_cell.angle_beta   90.00
_cell.angle_gamma   90.00
#
_symmetry.space_group_name_H-M   'P 1'
#
loop_
_entity.id
_entity.type
_entity.pdbx_description
1 polymer ?
#
loop_
_entity_poly.entity_id
_entity_poly.type
_entity_poly.pdbx_seq_one_letter_code
_entity_poly.pdbx_strand_id
1 'polypeptide(L)' 'MKYLAAYLLLTIGGNTAPAAKDVSALLATVGIEAESERIESLIAQLAGKDINE' A
#
# COMPACT_ATOMS: atom_id res chain seq x y z
N MET A 1 7.24 -6.64 2.80
CA MET A 1 7.84 -5.41 3.37
C MET A 1 7.71 -4.21 2.43
N LYS A 2 8.13 -4.27 1.15
CA LYS A 2 8.00 -3.16 0.18
C LYS A 2 6.56 -2.62 0.02
N TYR A 3 5.57 -3.50 -0.04
CA TYR A 3 4.14 -3.13 -0.16
C TYR A 3 3.58 -2.42 1.07
N LEU A 4 3.96 -2.89 2.27
CA LEU A 4 3.53 -2.28 3.54
C LEU A 4 4.12 -0.89 3.72
N ALA A 5 5.42 -0.73 3.43
CA ALA A 5 6.06 0.58 3.48
C ALA A 5 5.44 1.57 2.49
N ALA A 6 5.16 1.12 1.25
CA ALA A 6 4.48 1.94 0.26
C ALA A 6 3.06 2.33 0.70
N TYR A 7 2.30 1.40 1.26
CA TYR A 7 0.97 1.66 1.80
C TYR A 7 1.02 2.69 2.93
N LEU A 8 1.91 2.51 3.92
CA LEU A 8 2.07 3.44 5.04
C LEU A 8 2.52 4.83 4.59
N LEU A 9 3.42 4.94 3.61
CA LEU A 9 3.82 6.22 3.04
C LEU A 9 2.64 6.97 2.41
N LEU A 10 1.76 6.25 1.71
CA LEU A 10 0.54 6.82 1.14
C LEU A 10 -0.45 7.25 2.24
N THR A 11 -0.58 6.46 3.30
CA THR A 11 -1.38 6.79 4.49
C THR A 11 -0.89 8.08 5.17
N ILE A 12 0.43 8.21 5.39
CA ILE A 12 1.05 9.43 5.96
C ILE A 12 0.90 10.62 5.01
N GLY A 13 0.91 10.38 3.70
CA GLY A 13 0.70 11.39 2.66
C GLY A 13 -0.74 11.90 2.53
N GLY A 14 -1.66 11.47 3.40
CA GLY A 14 -3.06 11.90 3.41
C GLY A 14 -4.02 11.02 2.59
N ASN A 15 -3.52 9.96 1.95
CA ASN A 15 -4.37 8.94 1.34
C ASN A 15 -4.64 7.84 2.38
N THR A 16 -5.62 8.06 3.24
CA THR A 16 -5.90 7.22 4.43
C THR A 16 -6.31 5.78 4.10
N ALA A 17 -6.80 5.53 2.88
CA ALA A 17 -7.10 4.18 2.38
C ALA A 17 -6.55 4.01 0.95
N PRO A 18 -5.22 3.85 0.80
CA PRO A 18 -4.58 3.70 -0.50
C PRO A 18 -5.16 2.52 -1.27
N ALA A 19 -5.53 2.74 -2.53
CA ALA A 19 -5.95 1.67 -3.42
C ALA A 19 -4.73 0.88 -3.91
N ALA A 20 -4.95 -0.34 -4.42
CA ALA A 20 -3.88 -1.17 -4.98
C ALA A 20 -3.12 -0.44 -6.10
N LYS A 21 -3.83 0.37 -6.89
CA LYS A 21 -3.26 1.20 -7.95
C LYS A 21 -2.28 2.24 -7.41
N ASP A 22 -2.57 2.85 -6.27
CA ASP A 22 -1.72 3.89 -5.67
C ASP A 22 -0.41 3.28 -5.16
N VAL A 23 -0.50 2.10 -4.54
CA VAL A 23 0.67 1.34 -4.08
C VAL A 23 1.53 0.91 -5.28
N SER A 24 0.92 0.40 -6.35
CA SER A 24 1.64 0.02 -7.58
C SER A 24 2.29 1.22 -8.26
N ALA A 25 1.61 2.37 -8.31
CA ALA A 25 2.17 3.59 -8.87
C ALA A 25 3.39 4.06 -8.09
N LEU A 26 3.33 4.08 -6.76
CA LEU A 26 4.46 4.45 -5.92
C LEU A 26 5.65 3.49 -6.11
N LEU A 27 5.40 2.18 -6.15
CA LEU A 27 6.45 1.19 -6.39
C LEU A 27 7.08 1.35 -7.78
N ALA A 28 6.29 1.70 -8.80
CA ALA A 28 6.80 1.98 -10.14
C ALA A 28 7.73 3.21 -10.17
N THR A 29 7.45 4.26 -9.38
CA THR A 29 8.34 5.44 -9.31
C THR A 29 9.73 5.14 -8.78
N VAL A 30 9.85 4.12 -7.94
CA VAL A 30 11.14 3.64 -7.38
C VAL A 30 11.73 2.46 -8.16
N GLY A 31 11.15 2.13 -9.32
CA GLY A 31 11.64 1.05 -10.20
C GLY A 31 11.37 -0.35 -9.66
N ILE A 32 10.40 -0.51 -8.77
CA ILE A 32 10.04 -1.79 -8.18
C ILE A 32 8.82 -2.37 -8.89
N GLU A 33 8.92 -3.62 -9.32
CA GLU A 33 7.80 -4.37 -9.85
C GLU A 33 6.78 -4.69 -8.76
N ALA A 34 5.52 -4.32 -9.04
CA ALA A 34 4.39 -4.45 -8.14
C ALA A 34 3.60 -5.72 -8.46
N GLU A 35 3.54 -6.66 -7.52
CA GLU A 35 2.64 -7.82 -7.63
C GLU A 35 1.27 -7.48 -7.07
N SER A 36 0.28 -7.39 -7.95
CA SER A 36 -1.11 -7.07 -7.62
C SER A 36 -1.70 -7.98 -6.54
N GLU A 37 -1.47 -9.30 -6.64
CA GLU A 37 -1.99 -10.28 -5.67
C GLU A 37 -1.48 -10.02 -4.24
N ARG A 38 -0.20 -9.63 -4.11
CA ARG A 38 0.39 -9.32 -2.81
C ARG A 38 -0.11 -8.01 -2.24
N ILE A 39 -0.39 -7.03 -3.10
CA ILE A 39 -0.95 -5.74 -2.71
C ILE A 39 -2.40 -5.92 -2.24
N GLU A 40 -3.21 -6.66 -3.01
CA GLU A 40 -4.60 -6.94 -2.66
C GLU A 40 -4.72 -7.72 -1.35
N SER A 41 -3.88 -8.75 -1.16
CA SER A 41 -3.82 -9.50 0.10
C SER A 41 -3.46 -8.61 1.29
N LEU A 42 -2.53 -7.66 1.11
CA LEU A 42 -2.12 -6.73 2.15
C LEU A 42 -3.23 -5.74 2.50
N ILE A 43 -3.90 -5.18 1.48
CA ILE A 43 -5.04 -4.28 1.66
C ILE A 43 -6.18 -5.00 2.36
N ALA A 44 -6.49 -6.25 2.00
CA ALA A 44 -7.52 -7.05 2.66
C ALA A 44 -7.19 -7.34 4.13
N GLN A 45 -5.91 -7.56 4.46
CA GLN A 45 -5.46 -7.78 5.84
C GLN A 45 -5.49 -6.51 6.70
N LEU A 46 -5.36 -5.34 6.06
CA LEU A 46 -5.39 -4.02 6.71
C LEU A 46 -6.81 -3.42 6.72
N ALA A 47 -7.71 -3.91 5.87
CA ALA A 47 -9.10 -3.48 5.82
C ALA A 47 -9.78 -3.74 7.18
N GLY A 48 -10.14 -2.66 7.87
CA GLY A 48 -10.78 -2.72 9.18
C GLY A 48 -9.83 -2.85 10.37
N LYS A 49 -8.51 -2.80 10.16
CA LYS A 49 -7.54 -2.63 11.24
C LYS A 49 -7.16 -1.16 11.36
N ASP A 50 -7.18 -0.62 12.56
CA ASP A 50 -6.56 0.68 12.81
C ASP A 50 -5.04 0.49 12.72
N ILE A 51 -4.40 1.30 11.89
CA ILE A 51 -2.98 1.21 11.58
C ILE A 51 -2.17 2.10 12.55
N ASN A 52 -2.86 2.98 13.29
CA ASN A 52 -2.27 3.89 14.27
C ASN A 52 -2.42 3.41 15.72
N GLU A 53 -3.05 2.25 15.94
CA GLU A 53 -3.30 1.67 17.27
C GLU A 53 -2.31 0.55 17.61
#